data_AF-A0A2N2M3T5-F1
#
_entry.id   AF-A0A2N2M3T5-F1
#
_cell.length_a   1.000
_cell.length_b   1.000
_cell.length_c   1.000
_cell.angle_alpha   90.00
_cell.angle_beta   90.00
_cell.angle_gamma   90.00
#
_symmetry.space_group_name_H-M   'P 1'
#
loop_
_entity.id
_entity.type
_entity.pdbx_description
1 polymer ?
#
loop_
_entity_poly.entity_id
_entity_poly.type
_entity_poly.pdbx_seq_one_letter_code
_entity_poly.pdbx_strand_id
1 'polypeptide(L)'
;MCMRKLIDSVLIISISVLMISCSSMPQFALDDKAKNKFLSLSGVIGMEFAGPDVGKCWKYEINKGELLLKEVWSCPPQWIKPEPFHIDIPDEAPKGLPNIKNYVYHGPYSYNSDKTLIAISVSPKKSSINYIPTDFVLIRCDKKEILLQTNNHDEYLTIGSIAWSPDAAYLAILEMKDKILYGPREIFFTLFSHPISEYTYFLSIYDRNGNLLVRSQVATGLVGGSGRVFWKH
;
A
#
# COMPACT_ATOMS: atom_id res chain seq x y z
N MET A 1 33.07 67.78 -2.05
CA MET A 1 33.52 66.52 -2.67
C MET A 1 33.69 65.49 -1.57
N CYS A 2 32.60 64.83 -1.18
CA CYS A 2 32.21 63.47 -1.60
C CYS A 2 33.09 62.37 -0.99
N MET A 3 32.84 62.10 0.29
CA MET A 3 33.04 60.80 0.93
C MET A 3 32.02 59.81 0.34
N ARG A 4 32.49 58.78 -0.36
CA ARG A 4 31.85 57.46 -0.54
C ARG A 4 32.66 56.65 -1.55
N LYS A 5 33.52 55.77 -1.05
CA LYS A 5 33.76 54.47 -1.70
C LYS A 5 33.67 53.43 -0.59
N LEU A 6 32.48 52.84 -0.51
CA LEU A 6 32.23 51.53 0.09
C LEU A 6 33.38 50.61 -0.34
N ILE A 7 34.18 50.07 0.57
CA ILE A 7 33.96 48.74 1.15
C ILE A 7 33.25 47.84 0.14
N ASP A 8 34.01 47.41 -0.87
CA ASP A 8 33.70 46.21 -1.65
C ASP A 8 33.75 45.04 -0.67
N SER A 9 32.60 44.88 -0.03
CA SER A 9 32.26 43.82 0.88
C SER A 9 32.36 42.56 0.06
N VAL A 10 33.33 41.74 0.40
CA VAL A 10 33.32 40.30 0.17
C VAL A 10 32.04 39.77 0.81
N LEU A 11 30.94 39.89 0.07
CA LEU A 11 29.71 39.20 0.33
C LEU A 11 29.99 37.76 -0.10
N ILE A 12 30.71 37.05 0.77
CA ILE A 12 30.54 35.60 0.89
C ILE A 12 29.08 35.45 1.27
N ILE A 13 28.24 35.37 0.24
CA ILE A 13 26.96 34.71 0.33
C ILE A 13 27.35 33.27 0.65
N SER A 14 27.52 32.98 1.94
CA SER A 14 27.26 31.66 2.47
C SER A 14 25.80 31.39 2.13
N ILE A 15 25.55 30.93 0.90
CA ILE A 15 24.51 29.95 0.66
C ILE A 15 24.98 28.77 1.50
N SER A 16 24.65 28.83 2.79
CA SER A 16 24.40 27.64 3.56
C SER A 16 23.30 26.98 2.75
N VAL A 17 23.72 26.02 1.91
CA VAL A 17 22.86 25.01 1.35
C VAL A 17 22.25 24.36 2.59
N LEU A 18 21.13 24.92 3.03
CA LEU A 18 20.11 24.22 3.79
C LEU A 18 19.71 23.10 2.84
N MET A 19 20.50 22.02 2.91
CA MET A 19 20.12 20.68 2.53
C MET A 19 18.93 20.36 3.42
N ILE A 20 17.77 20.94 3.10
CA ILE A 20 16.50 20.42 3.54
C ILE A 20 16.43 19.07 2.85
N SER A 21 16.91 18.05 3.53
CA SER A 21 16.58 16.67 3.26
C SER A 21 15.07 16.53 3.50
N CYS A 22 14.27 17.03 2.57
CA CYS A 22 12.87 16.66 2.46
C CYS A 22 12.84 15.29 1.80
N SER A 23 13.29 14.24 2.51
CA SER A 23 12.52 13.01 2.42
C SER A 23 11.21 13.37 3.10
N SER A 24 10.14 13.55 2.31
CA SER A 24 8.83 13.84 2.86
C SER A 24 8.51 12.72 3.86
N MET A 25 8.39 13.05 5.15
CA MET A 25 7.98 12.07 6.14
C MET A 25 6.69 11.40 5.66
N PRO A 26 6.55 10.07 5.83
CA PRO A 26 5.35 9.38 5.40
C PRO A 26 4.13 10.00 6.08
N GLN A 27 3.10 10.26 5.29
CA GLN A 27 1.86 10.89 5.75
C GLN A 27 0.78 9.84 5.85
N PHE A 28 0.00 9.89 6.93
CA PHE A 28 -1.09 8.96 7.20
C PHE A 28 -2.36 9.75 7.48
N ALA A 29 -3.42 9.47 6.73
CA ALA A 29 -4.67 10.21 6.84
C ALA A 29 -5.86 9.37 6.38
N LEU A 30 -7.07 9.85 6.69
CA LEU A 30 -8.31 9.41 6.07
C LEU A 30 -9.02 10.63 5.51
N ASP A 31 -9.57 10.51 4.31
CA ASP A 31 -10.46 11.53 3.78
C ASP A 31 -11.82 11.53 4.52
N ASP A 32 -12.48 12.69 4.56
CA ASP A 32 -13.70 12.87 5.37
C ASP A 32 -14.87 11.99 4.90
N LYS A 33 -14.94 11.68 3.60
CA LYS A 33 -15.95 10.75 3.06
C LYS A 33 -15.72 9.35 3.61
N ALA A 34 -14.48 8.91 3.72
CA ALA A 34 -14.11 7.62 4.24
C ALA A 34 -14.36 7.51 5.75
N LYS A 35 -14.02 8.54 6.54
CA LYS A 35 -14.29 8.58 8.00
C LYS A 35 -15.75 8.24 8.32
N ASN A 36 -16.68 8.87 7.61
CA ASN A 36 -18.11 8.63 7.79
C ASN A 36 -18.51 7.19 7.48
N LYS A 37 -17.84 6.54 6.52
CA LYS A 37 -18.16 5.16 6.17
C LYS A 37 -17.58 4.17 7.18
N PHE A 38 -16.36 4.43 7.66
CA PHE A 38 -15.72 3.65 8.71
C PHE A 38 -16.45 3.73 10.07
N LEU A 39 -17.21 4.80 10.36
CA LEU A 39 -18.07 4.87 11.56
C LEU A 39 -19.11 3.74 11.61
N SER A 40 -19.58 3.29 10.45
CA SER A 40 -20.65 2.29 10.34
C SER A 40 -20.15 0.84 10.31
N LEU A 41 -18.83 0.63 10.22
CA LEU A 41 -18.25 -0.70 10.14
C LEU A 41 -18.06 -1.31 11.52
N SER A 42 -18.19 -2.64 11.60
CA SER A 42 -17.92 -3.42 12.80
C SER A 42 -16.42 -3.65 12.99
N GLY A 43 -16.00 -3.73 14.26
CA GLY A 43 -14.61 -4.02 14.62
C GLY A 43 -13.62 -2.89 14.37
N VAL A 44 -12.33 -3.23 14.40
CA VAL A 44 -11.20 -2.31 14.20
C VAL A 44 -10.35 -2.81 13.05
N ILE A 45 -10.10 -1.94 12.06
CA ILE A 45 -9.23 -2.24 10.92
C ILE A 45 -7.81 -1.81 11.30
N GLY A 46 -6.89 -2.76 11.38
CA GLY A 46 -5.48 -2.47 11.60
C GLY A 46 -4.68 -2.50 10.30
N MET A 47 -3.67 -1.65 10.23
CA MET A 47 -2.74 -1.58 9.13
C MET A 47 -1.33 -1.48 9.67
N GLU A 48 -0.40 -2.18 9.04
CA GLU A 48 1.03 -2.05 9.32
C GLU A 48 1.76 -1.69 8.04
N PHE A 49 2.69 -0.75 8.15
CA PHE A 49 3.52 -0.27 7.06
C PHE A 49 4.97 -0.41 7.47
N ALA A 50 5.80 -0.97 6.60
CA ALA A 50 7.25 -0.99 6.74
C ALA A 50 7.86 -0.05 5.71
N GLY A 51 8.72 0.88 6.13
CA GLY A 51 9.52 1.73 5.25
C GLY A 51 10.99 1.42 5.49
N PRO A 52 11.59 0.44 4.79
CA PRO A 52 12.95 -0.04 5.06
C PRO A 52 14.01 1.06 4.90
N ASP A 53 13.82 2.01 3.98
CA ASP A 53 14.73 3.16 3.83
C ASP A 53 14.69 4.13 5.02
N VAL A 54 13.59 4.10 5.78
CA VAL A 54 13.41 4.89 7.01
C VAL A 54 13.77 4.06 8.26
N GLY A 55 14.06 2.76 8.09
CA GLY A 55 14.34 1.83 9.18
C GLY A 55 13.20 1.69 10.19
N LYS A 56 11.98 2.11 9.82
CA LYS A 56 10.83 2.25 10.73
C LYS A 56 9.59 1.60 10.16
N CYS A 57 8.84 1.03 11.08
CA CYS A 57 7.60 0.34 10.85
C CYS A 57 6.53 1.02 11.69
N TRP A 58 5.32 1.17 11.14
CA TRP A 58 4.20 1.86 11.78
C TRP A 58 2.98 0.96 11.83
N LYS A 59 2.26 1.00 12.96
CA LYS A 59 0.97 0.34 13.13
C LYS A 59 -0.10 1.38 13.38
N TYR A 60 -1.09 1.39 12.49
CA TYR A 60 -2.26 2.24 12.58
C TYR A 60 -3.50 1.38 12.78
N GLU A 61 -4.50 1.96 13.44
CA GLU A 61 -5.83 1.35 13.56
C GLU A 61 -6.89 2.38 13.19
N ILE A 62 -7.84 1.97 12.36
CA ILE A 62 -9.08 2.69 12.11
C ILE A 62 -10.13 2.13 13.07
N ASN A 63 -10.56 2.96 14.01
CA ASN A 63 -11.62 2.63 14.94
C ASN A 63 -12.68 3.74 14.88
N LYS A 64 -13.92 3.40 14.51
CA LYS A 64 -15.03 4.35 14.41
C LYS A 64 -14.66 5.62 13.63
N GLY A 65 -14.08 5.46 12.44
CA GLY A 65 -13.73 6.57 11.55
C GLY A 65 -12.48 7.36 11.93
N GLU A 66 -11.81 7.03 13.04
CA GLU A 66 -10.55 7.67 13.44
C GLU A 66 -9.36 6.79 13.10
N LEU A 67 -8.35 7.38 12.44
CA LEU A 67 -7.05 6.74 12.21
C LEU A 67 -6.10 7.07 13.36
N LEU A 68 -5.72 6.05 14.12
CA LEU A 68 -4.92 6.18 15.32
C LEU A 68 -3.59 5.45 15.15
N LEU A 69 -2.48 6.17 15.33
CA LEU A 69 -1.16 5.54 15.48
C LEU A 69 -1.13 4.76 16.79
N LYS A 70 -0.78 3.48 16.72
CA LYS A 70 -0.67 2.60 17.89
C LYS A 70 0.76 2.33 18.28
N GLU A 71 1.63 2.14 17.30
CA GLU A 71 3.00 1.70 17.55
C GLU A 71 3.92 2.15 16.42
N VAL A 72 5.16 2.46 16.79
CA VAL A 72 6.29 2.66 15.88
C VAL A 72 7.46 1.85 16.39
N TRP A 73 8.07 1.03 15.54
CA TRP A 73 9.21 0.20 15.89
C TRP A 73 10.24 0.17 14.76
N SER A 74 11.43 -0.35 15.05
CA SER A 74 12.49 -0.51 14.06
C SER A 74 12.23 -1.70 13.14
N CYS A 75 12.46 -1.53 11.85
CA CYS A 75 12.37 -2.61 10.86
C CYS A 75 13.68 -3.46 10.82
N PRO A 76 13.67 -4.68 10.22
CA PRO A 76 12.52 -5.36 9.64
C PRO A 76 11.56 -5.92 10.72
N PRO A 77 10.24 -5.86 10.49
CA PRO A 77 9.27 -6.51 11.36
C PRO A 77 9.37 -8.03 11.20
N GLN A 78 8.98 -8.79 12.22
CA GLN A 78 9.10 -10.27 12.22
C GLN A 78 8.39 -10.98 11.04
N TRP A 79 7.42 -10.31 10.39
CA TRP A 79 6.70 -10.84 9.21
C TRP A 79 7.39 -10.53 7.87
N ILE A 80 8.41 -9.67 7.84
CA ILE A 80 9.33 -9.54 6.70
C ILE A 80 10.54 -10.41 7.04
N LYS A 81 10.60 -11.62 6.47
CA LYS A 81 11.86 -12.36 6.48
C LYS A 81 12.89 -11.55 5.66
N PRO A 82 14.15 -11.46 6.12
CA PRO A 82 15.21 -10.76 5.40
C PRO A 82 15.70 -11.64 4.24
N GLU A 83 14.85 -11.87 3.25
CA GLU A 83 15.27 -12.39 1.95
C GLU A 83 15.03 -11.30 0.90
N PRO A 84 15.90 -11.20 -0.12
CA PRO A 84 16.00 -10.01 -0.96
C PRO A 84 14.69 -9.76 -1.71
N PHE A 85 13.91 -8.74 -1.31
CA PHE A 85 12.78 -8.11 -2.02
C PHE A 85 11.93 -8.99 -2.95
N HIS A 86 11.81 -10.27 -2.63
CA HIS A 86 10.79 -11.13 -3.15
C HIS A 86 9.60 -10.83 -2.26
N ILE A 87 8.61 -10.13 -2.83
CA ILE A 87 7.24 -10.29 -2.36
C ILE A 87 7.07 -11.80 -2.34
N ASP A 88 7.06 -12.38 -1.13
CA ASP A 88 6.88 -13.80 -0.91
C ASP A 88 5.40 -14.07 -1.24
N ILE A 89 5.11 -14.07 -2.54
CA ILE A 89 3.80 -14.42 -3.09
C ILE A 89 3.71 -15.90 -2.78
N PRO A 90 2.83 -16.36 -1.85
CA PRO A 90 2.66 -17.78 -1.66
C PRO A 90 2.32 -18.40 -3.02
N ASP A 91 3.25 -19.20 -3.53
CA ASP A 91 3.31 -19.66 -4.93
C ASP A 91 2.12 -20.55 -5.32
N GLU A 92 1.34 -21.02 -4.34
CA GLU A 92 0.16 -21.83 -4.59
C GLU A 92 -1.11 -21.14 -4.08
N ALA A 93 -1.78 -20.45 -4.98
CA ALA A 93 -3.20 -20.16 -4.84
C ALA A 93 -3.98 -21.45 -4.48
N PRO A 94 -5.09 -21.36 -3.73
CA PRO A 94 -5.88 -22.53 -3.38
C PRO A 94 -6.31 -23.33 -4.62
N LYS A 95 -6.17 -24.65 -4.53
CA LYS A 95 -6.57 -25.57 -5.62
C LYS A 95 -8.09 -25.63 -5.73
N GLY A 96 -8.60 -25.84 -6.94
CA GLY A 96 -10.03 -26.09 -7.20
C GLY A 96 -10.91 -24.86 -7.39
N LEU A 97 -10.32 -23.66 -7.47
CA LEU A 97 -11.01 -22.42 -7.83
C LEU A 97 -11.50 -22.44 -9.30
N PRO A 98 -12.59 -21.70 -9.63
CA PRO A 98 -13.04 -21.55 -11.01
C PRO A 98 -11.95 -20.95 -11.90
N ASN A 99 -11.90 -21.34 -13.17
CA ASN A 99 -10.94 -20.76 -14.12
C ASN A 99 -11.37 -19.35 -14.52
N ILE A 100 -10.44 -18.40 -14.48
CA ILE A 100 -10.61 -17.02 -14.94
C ILE A 100 -9.84 -16.80 -16.25
N LYS A 101 -10.55 -16.36 -17.29
CA LYS A 101 -9.97 -16.17 -18.62
C LYS A 101 -8.92 -15.05 -18.57
N ASN A 102 -7.73 -15.30 -19.09
CA ASN A 102 -6.61 -14.35 -19.17
C ASN A 102 -5.97 -13.94 -17.83
N TYR A 103 -6.34 -14.55 -16.71
CA TYR A 103 -5.74 -14.25 -15.40
C TYR A 103 -5.17 -15.51 -14.74
N VAL A 104 -4.23 -15.31 -13.82
CA VAL A 104 -3.65 -16.35 -12.95
C VAL A 104 -3.86 -15.93 -11.51
N TYR A 105 -4.15 -16.89 -10.64
CA TYR A 105 -4.28 -16.66 -9.21
C TYR A 105 -2.92 -16.59 -8.54
N HIS A 106 -2.75 -15.62 -7.64
CA HIS A 106 -1.55 -15.42 -6.84
C HIS A 106 -1.92 -14.96 -5.43
N GLY A 107 -1.00 -15.09 -4.48
CA GLY A 107 -1.15 -14.42 -3.19
C GLY A 107 -1.05 -12.90 -3.31
N PRO A 108 -1.64 -12.12 -2.37
CA PRO A 108 -2.34 -12.58 -1.16
C PRO A 108 -3.75 -13.16 -1.43
N TYR A 109 -4.24 -13.98 -0.51
CA TYR A 109 -5.62 -14.43 -0.47
C TYR A 109 -6.11 -14.59 0.97
N SER A 110 -7.43 -14.54 1.17
CA SER A 110 -8.04 -14.75 2.47
C SER A 110 -9.45 -15.31 2.35
N TYR A 111 -9.76 -16.30 3.19
CA TYR A 111 -11.12 -16.80 3.38
C TYR A 111 -11.82 -15.97 4.45
N ASN A 112 -13.12 -15.75 4.28
CA ASN A 112 -13.93 -15.20 5.36
C ASN A 112 -14.08 -16.22 6.50
N SER A 113 -14.58 -15.80 7.66
CA SER A 113 -14.60 -16.64 8.88
C SER A 113 -15.42 -17.93 8.74
N ASP A 114 -16.48 -17.93 7.92
CA ASP A 114 -17.30 -19.10 7.62
C ASP A 114 -16.80 -19.94 6.41
N LYS A 115 -15.71 -19.52 5.76
CA LYS A 115 -15.11 -20.14 4.56
C LYS A 115 -16.05 -20.27 3.35
N THR A 116 -17.14 -19.49 3.32
CA THR A 116 -18.06 -19.46 2.17
C THR A 116 -17.57 -18.56 1.04
N LEU A 117 -16.70 -17.59 1.36
CA LEU A 117 -16.11 -16.65 0.41
C LEU A 117 -14.58 -16.69 0.49
N ILE A 118 -13.95 -16.52 -0.66
CA ILE A 118 -12.52 -16.26 -0.79
C ILE A 118 -12.29 -15.01 -1.62
N ALA A 119 -11.46 -14.11 -1.11
CA ALA A 119 -10.88 -13.03 -1.89
C ALA A 119 -9.42 -13.41 -2.20
N ILE A 120 -9.04 -13.35 -3.46
CA ILE A 120 -7.72 -13.76 -3.92
C ILE A 120 -7.22 -12.83 -5.01
N SER A 121 -5.96 -12.44 -4.89
CA SER A 121 -5.26 -11.66 -5.89
C SER A 121 -5.06 -12.40 -7.20
N VAL A 122 -5.07 -11.66 -8.30
CA VAL A 122 -4.90 -12.19 -9.65
C VAL A 122 -4.01 -11.27 -10.47
N SER A 123 -3.32 -11.83 -11.46
CA SER A 123 -2.51 -11.07 -12.42
C SER A 123 -2.83 -11.51 -13.85
N PRO A 124 -2.67 -10.64 -14.86
CA PRO A 124 -2.85 -11.02 -16.26
C PRO A 124 -1.85 -12.11 -16.70
N LYS A 125 -2.32 -13.12 -17.44
CA LYS A 125 -1.50 -14.23 -18.00
C LYS A 125 -0.37 -13.75 -18.92
N LYS A 126 -0.52 -12.59 -19.54
CA LYS A 126 0.42 -12.03 -20.53
C LYS A 126 1.49 -11.12 -19.93
N SER A 127 1.49 -10.87 -18.63
CA SER A 127 2.54 -10.07 -18.00
C SER A 127 3.85 -10.86 -18.02
N SER A 128 4.74 -10.57 -18.96
CA SER A 128 6.00 -11.28 -19.19
C SER A 128 7.11 -10.91 -18.21
N ILE A 129 6.88 -9.94 -17.32
CA ILE A 129 7.85 -9.42 -16.38
C ILE A 129 7.14 -9.28 -15.04
N ASN A 130 7.26 -10.32 -14.20
CA ASN A 130 6.73 -10.43 -12.84
C ASN A 130 5.20 -10.56 -12.73
N TYR A 131 4.75 -11.62 -12.06
CA TYR A 131 3.35 -11.86 -11.69
C TYR A 131 2.92 -10.94 -10.54
N ILE A 132 2.91 -9.64 -10.80
CA ILE A 132 2.49 -8.64 -9.82
C ILE A 132 0.96 -8.67 -9.77
N PRO A 133 0.35 -8.91 -8.59
CA PRO A 133 -1.10 -8.95 -8.47
C PRO A 133 -1.67 -7.54 -8.55
N THR A 134 -2.21 -7.15 -9.71
CA THR A 134 -2.85 -5.83 -9.91
C THR A 134 -4.33 -5.83 -9.56
N ASP A 135 -4.91 -7.03 -9.46
CA ASP A 135 -6.34 -7.25 -9.33
C ASP A 135 -6.65 -8.28 -8.26
N PHE A 136 -7.92 -8.40 -7.90
CA PHE A 136 -8.42 -9.50 -7.09
C PHE A 136 -9.78 -9.98 -7.60
N VAL A 137 -10.12 -11.21 -7.22
CA VAL A 137 -11.46 -11.76 -7.41
C VAL A 137 -12.05 -12.17 -6.07
N LEU A 138 -13.36 -11.99 -5.96
CA LEU A 138 -14.17 -12.50 -4.86
C LEU A 138 -14.98 -13.69 -5.38
N ILE A 139 -14.82 -14.85 -4.76
CA ILE A 139 -15.44 -16.09 -5.19
C ILE A 139 -16.30 -16.64 -4.07
N ARG A 140 -17.50 -17.07 -4.43
CA ARG A 140 -18.35 -17.91 -3.59
C ARG A 140 -17.96 -19.38 -3.77
N CYS A 141 -17.46 -19.99 -2.70
CA CYS A 141 -16.76 -21.27 -2.76
C CYS A 141 -17.68 -22.46 -3.08
N ASP A 142 -18.88 -22.50 -2.50
CA ASP A 142 -19.85 -23.59 -2.69
C ASP A 142 -20.32 -23.72 -4.14
N LYS A 143 -20.57 -22.58 -4.80
CA LYS A 143 -21.05 -22.49 -6.18
C LYS A 143 -19.94 -22.32 -7.22
N LYS A 144 -18.69 -22.11 -6.77
CA LYS A 144 -17.56 -21.69 -7.62
C LYS A 144 -17.93 -20.48 -8.50
N GLU A 145 -18.68 -19.56 -7.92
CA GLU A 145 -19.24 -18.39 -8.60
C GLU A 145 -18.35 -17.18 -8.32
N ILE A 146 -17.96 -16.46 -9.37
CA ILE A 146 -17.20 -15.20 -9.24
C ILE A 146 -18.21 -14.08 -8.98
N LEU A 147 -18.17 -13.50 -7.78
CA LEU A 147 -19.03 -12.38 -7.38
C LEU A 147 -18.46 -11.04 -7.83
N LEU A 148 -17.14 -10.91 -7.80
CA LEU A 148 -16.42 -9.74 -8.26
C LEU A 148 -15.11 -10.16 -8.91
N GLN A 149 -14.77 -9.48 -9.99
CA GLN A 149 -13.43 -9.44 -10.53
C GLN A 149 -13.08 -7.99 -10.81
N THR A 150 -12.05 -7.47 -10.15
CA THR A 150 -11.54 -6.14 -10.49
C THR A 150 -10.83 -6.20 -11.83
N ASN A 151 -10.84 -5.07 -12.54
CA ASN A 151 -10.07 -4.86 -13.76
C ASN A 151 -9.38 -3.50 -13.63
N ASN A 152 -8.39 -3.43 -12.75
CA ASN A 152 -7.53 -2.28 -12.60
C ASN A 152 -6.56 -2.24 -13.78
N HIS A 153 -6.73 -1.23 -14.63
CA HIS A 153 -5.83 -0.96 -15.74
C HIS A 153 -4.61 -0.13 -15.34
N ASP A 154 -4.41 0.12 -14.04
CA ASP A 154 -3.27 0.86 -13.52
C ASP A 154 -2.12 -0.11 -13.27
N GLU A 155 -1.16 -0.13 -14.18
CA GLU A 155 0.01 -1.01 -14.14
C GLU A 155 0.92 -0.79 -12.91
N TYR A 156 0.75 0.34 -12.21
CA TYR A 156 1.51 0.68 -11.00
C TYR A 156 0.79 0.31 -9.71
N LEU A 157 -0.45 -0.19 -9.79
CA LEU A 157 -1.24 -0.57 -8.63
C LEU A 157 -1.14 -2.07 -8.37
N THR A 158 -0.90 -2.43 -7.12
CA THR A 158 -0.69 -3.80 -6.68
C THR A 158 -1.53 -4.11 -5.44
N ILE A 159 -1.99 -5.35 -5.29
CA ILE A 159 -2.71 -5.81 -4.11
C ILE A 159 -1.68 -6.29 -3.08
N GLY A 160 -1.49 -5.50 -2.02
CA GLY A 160 -0.52 -5.81 -0.97
C GLY A 160 -1.06 -6.76 0.09
N SER A 161 -2.35 -6.66 0.43
CA SER A 161 -2.93 -7.46 1.51
C SER A 161 -4.46 -7.51 1.47
N ILE A 162 -5.03 -8.59 2.02
CA ILE A 162 -6.47 -8.88 2.05
C ILE A 162 -6.86 -9.31 3.46
N ALA A 163 -7.91 -8.72 4.02
CA ALA A 163 -8.46 -9.10 5.33
C ALA A 163 -9.98 -9.08 5.34
N TRP A 164 -10.59 -10.03 6.04
CA TRP A 164 -12.03 -10.07 6.27
C TRP A 164 -12.39 -9.46 7.62
N SER A 165 -13.55 -8.80 7.69
CA SER A 165 -14.12 -8.42 8.97
C SER A 165 -14.46 -9.66 9.80
N PRO A 166 -14.41 -9.58 11.13
CA PRO A 166 -14.65 -10.74 11.99
C PRO A 166 -16.05 -11.37 11.81
N ASP A 167 -17.04 -10.54 11.49
CA ASP A 167 -18.42 -10.95 11.20
C ASP A 167 -18.63 -11.44 9.75
N ALA A 168 -17.57 -11.54 8.96
CA ALA A 168 -17.58 -11.90 7.54
C ALA A 168 -18.48 -11.03 6.65
N ALA A 169 -18.92 -9.86 7.12
CA ALA A 169 -19.78 -8.96 6.36
C ALA A 169 -19.01 -8.08 5.36
N TYR A 170 -17.72 -7.84 5.62
CA TYR A 170 -16.90 -6.90 4.87
C TYR A 170 -15.53 -7.47 4.54
N LEU A 171 -14.98 -6.96 3.45
CA LEU A 171 -13.66 -7.31 2.93
C LEU A 171 -12.82 -6.05 2.81
N ALA A 172 -11.64 -6.05 3.39
CA ALA A 172 -10.64 -5.00 3.26
C ALA A 172 -9.52 -5.43 2.30
N ILE A 173 -9.22 -4.56 1.35
CA ILE A 173 -8.14 -4.71 0.36
C ILE A 173 -7.19 -3.53 0.53
N LEU A 174 -5.92 -3.84 0.79
CA LEU A 174 -4.85 -2.85 0.81
C LEU A 174 -4.16 -2.85 -0.55
N GLU A 175 -4.34 -1.76 -1.28
CA GLU A 175 -3.70 -1.51 -2.56
C GLU A 175 -2.46 -0.65 -2.35
N MET A 176 -1.40 -0.92 -3.11
CA MET A 176 -0.16 -0.15 -3.12
C MET A 176 0.08 0.35 -4.54
N LYS A 177 0.19 1.67 -4.69
CA LYS A 177 0.54 2.32 -5.94
C LYS A 177 1.99 2.78 -5.88
N ASP A 178 2.81 2.29 -6.81
CA ASP A 178 4.16 2.79 -7.02
C ASP A 178 4.13 4.13 -7.78
N LYS A 179 4.97 5.06 -7.33
CA LYS A 179 5.32 6.26 -8.06
C LYS A 179 6.84 6.29 -8.20
N ILE A 180 7.30 6.06 -9.42
CA ILE A 180 8.71 6.25 -9.77
C ILE A 180 8.99 7.76 -9.79
N LEU A 181 9.87 8.21 -8.90
CA LEU A 181 10.26 9.62 -8.82
C LEU A 181 11.32 9.93 -9.88
N TYR A 182 11.01 10.85 -10.80
CA TYR A 182 11.97 11.42 -11.75
C TYR A 182 12.24 12.88 -11.39
N GLY A 183 13.40 13.16 -10.81
CA GLY A 183 13.89 14.49 -10.55
C GLY A 183 15.42 14.56 -10.71
N PRO A 184 16.03 15.75 -10.74
CA PRO A 184 17.45 15.91 -11.04
C PRO A 184 18.37 15.24 -10.01
N ARG A 185 17.96 15.09 -8.75
CA ARG A 185 18.68 14.30 -7.73
C ARG A 185 18.48 12.80 -7.94
N GLU A 186 17.27 12.43 -8.30
CA GLU A 186 16.82 11.06 -8.50
C GLU A 186 17.45 10.49 -9.78
N ILE A 187 17.75 11.32 -10.79
CA ILE A 187 18.55 10.99 -11.99
C ILE A 187 19.97 10.59 -11.59
N PHE A 188 20.60 11.29 -10.64
CA PHE A 188 21.89 10.87 -10.06
C PHE A 188 21.76 9.52 -9.35
N PHE A 189 20.71 9.32 -8.56
CA PHE A 189 20.46 8.01 -7.96
C PHE A 189 20.16 6.94 -9.03
N THR A 190 19.42 7.21 -10.11
CA THR A 190 19.14 6.23 -11.18
C THR A 190 20.38 5.88 -12.00
N LEU A 191 21.35 6.80 -12.10
CA LEU A 191 22.63 6.59 -12.79
C LEU A 191 23.62 5.77 -11.97
N PHE A 192 23.51 5.76 -10.63
CA PHE A 192 24.51 5.15 -9.73
C PHE A 192 23.93 4.18 -8.68
N SER A 193 22.61 3.96 -8.67
CA SER A 193 21.86 3.13 -7.71
C SER A 193 20.43 2.84 -8.24
N HIS A 194 19.69 1.94 -7.58
CA HIS A 194 18.34 1.55 -8.05
C HIS A 194 17.34 2.71 -7.92
N PRO A 195 16.33 2.81 -8.83
CA PRO A 195 15.29 3.82 -8.73
C PRO A 195 14.60 3.74 -7.36
N ILE A 196 14.38 4.89 -6.75
CA ILE A 196 13.71 5.01 -5.46
C ILE A 196 12.21 5.09 -5.71
N SER A 197 11.49 4.02 -5.38
CA SER A 197 10.02 3.96 -5.47
C SER A 197 9.37 4.56 -4.22
N GLU A 198 8.48 5.52 -4.43
CA GLU A 198 7.61 6.06 -3.38
C GLU A 198 6.22 5.40 -3.49
N TYR A 199 5.76 4.80 -2.40
CA TYR A 199 4.49 4.10 -2.35
C TYR A 199 3.38 4.95 -1.74
N THR A 200 2.23 4.90 -2.39
CA THR A 200 0.94 5.36 -1.87
C THR A 200 0.05 4.16 -1.59
N TYR A 201 -0.55 4.08 -0.41
CA TYR A 201 -1.45 3.01 -0.04
C TYR A 201 -2.90 3.47 -0.02
N PHE A 202 -3.77 2.63 -0.58
CA PHE A 202 -5.22 2.81 -0.54
C PHE A 202 -5.86 1.64 0.20
N LEU A 203 -6.83 1.94 1.06
CA LEU A 203 -7.68 0.94 1.71
C LEU A 203 -9.06 0.98 1.05
N SER A 204 -9.42 -0.13 0.42
CA SER A 204 -10.73 -0.36 -0.19
C SER A 204 -11.53 -1.34 0.66
N ILE A 205 -12.78 -1.00 0.98
CA ILE A 205 -13.72 -1.88 1.69
C ILE A 205 -14.85 -2.27 0.77
N TYR A 206 -15.13 -3.57 0.70
CA TYR A 206 -16.21 -4.17 -0.07
C TYR A 206 -17.20 -4.89 0.83
N ASP A 207 -18.45 -5.00 0.39
CA ASP A 207 -19.42 -5.91 1.00
C ASP A 207 -19.27 -7.35 0.49
N ARG A 208 -20.06 -8.28 1.05
CA ARG A 208 -20.07 -9.70 0.65
C ARG A 208 -20.46 -9.96 -0.81
N ASN A 209 -21.09 -9.00 -1.48
CA ASN A 209 -21.49 -9.11 -2.88
C ASN A 209 -20.46 -8.50 -3.82
N GLY A 210 -19.36 -7.96 -3.28
CA GLY A 210 -18.31 -7.30 -4.07
C GLY A 210 -18.63 -5.84 -4.42
N ASN A 211 -19.59 -5.20 -3.76
CA ASN A 211 -19.82 -3.77 -3.96
C ASN A 211 -18.78 -2.98 -3.17
N LEU A 212 -18.12 -2.03 -3.84
CA LEU A 212 -17.20 -1.10 -3.18
C LEU A 212 -18.00 -0.13 -2.29
N LEU A 213 -17.72 -0.13 -0.99
CA LEU A 213 -18.35 0.75 -0.01
C LEU A 213 -17.55 2.03 0.20
N VAL A 214 -16.23 1.91 0.29
CA VAL A 214 -15.31 3.03 0.49
C VAL A 214 -13.93 2.67 -0.05
N ARG A 215 -13.24 3.65 -0.64
CA ARG A 215 -11.83 3.59 -0.98
C ARG A 215 -11.18 4.88 -0.50
N SER A 216 -10.12 4.78 0.28
CA SER A 216 -9.44 5.94 0.89
C SER A 216 -7.93 5.79 0.77
N GLN A 217 -7.25 6.89 0.52
CA GLN A 217 -5.78 6.94 0.62
C GLN A 217 -5.41 6.96 2.10
N VAL A 218 -4.65 5.96 2.56
CA VAL A 218 -4.31 5.77 3.97
C VAL A 218 -2.86 6.13 4.31
N ALA A 219 -1.96 6.04 3.34
CA ALA A 219 -0.56 6.41 3.51
C ALA A 219 0.08 6.91 2.20
N THR A 220 1.02 7.85 2.29
CA THR A 220 1.89 8.33 1.19
C THR A 220 3.30 8.57 1.70
N GLY A 221 4.28 8.73 0.80
CA GLY A 221 5.66 9.04 1.19
C GLY A 221 6.43 7.86 1.77
N LEU A 222 5.96 6.62 1.58
CA LEU A 222 6.65 5.41 2.05
C LEU A 222 7.64 4.94 0.99
N VAL A 223 8.93 5.04 1.29
CA VAL A 223 9.99 4.65 0.35
C VAL A 223 10.40 3.19 0.59
N GLY A 224 10.37 2.38 -0.47
CA GLY A 224 10.85 0.99 -0.44
C GLY A 224 10.00 0.00 0.38
N GLY A 225 8.74 0.31 0.69
CA GLY A 225 7.95 -0.37 1.71
C GLY A 225 7.03 -1.52 1.32
N SER A 226 6.49 -2.16 2.36
CA SER A 226 5.38 -3.12 2.28
C SER A 226 4.30 -2.76 3.29
N GLY A 227 3.06 -3.13 2.97
CA GLY A 227 1.91 -2.86 3.82
C GLY A 227 1.07 -4.12 4.01
N ARG A 228 0.49 -4.28 5.20
CA ARG A 228 -0.52 -5.31 5.47
C ARG A 228 -1.74 -4.74 6.16
N VAL A 229 -2.89 -5.35 5.91
CA VAL A 229 -4.16 -5.04 6.59
C VAL A 229 -4.62 -6.26 7.38
N PHE A 230 -5.25 -6.00 8.53
CA PHE A 230 -5.93 -7.01 9.34
C PHE A 230 -7.19 -6.40 9.96
N TRP A 231 -8.12 -7.23 10.38
CA TRP A 231 -9.38 -6.79 10.99
C TRP A 231 -9.61 -7.56 12.28
N LYS A 232 -9.87 -6.85 13.38
CA LYS A 232 -10.11 -7.43 14.70
C LYS A 232 -11.45 -6.98 15.27
N HIS A 233 -11.93 -7.70 16.29
CA HIS A 233 -13.10 -7.32 17.08
C HIS A 233 -12.85 -6.01 17.85
#